data_AF-A0A519RPR5-F1
#
_entry.id   AF-A0A519RPR5-F1
#
_cell.length_a   1.000
_cell.length_b   1.000
_cell.length_c   1.000
_cell.angle_alpha   90.00
_cell.angle_beta   90.00
_cell.angle_gamma   90.00
#
_symmetry.space_group_name_H-M   'P 1'
#
loop_
_entity.id
_entity.type
_entity.pdbx_description
1 polymer ?
#
loop_
_entity_poly.entity_id
_entity_poly.type
_entity_poly.pdbx_seq_one_letter_code
_entity_poly.pdbx_strand_id
1 'polypeptide(L)' 'LLLATIPSFHGYYMKGGALEVGKASTVAFVWTSVTIILINYILTQLLLSK' A
#
# COMPACT_ATOMS: atom_id res chain seq x y z
N LEU A 1 0.70 -11.38 1.99
CA LEU A 1 1.75 -11.24 0.95
C LEU A 1 1.88 -9.79 0.47
N LEU A 2 0.81 -9.15 -0.03
CA LEU A 2 0.82 -7.75 -0.53
C LEU A 2 1.34 -6.71 0.48
N LEU A 3 0.96 -6.84 1.76
CA LEU A 3 1.40 -5.94 2.83
C LEU A 3 2.91 -6.00 3.13
N ALA A 4 3.61 -7.08 2.77
CA ALA A 4 5.04 -7.22 3.04
C ALA A 4 5.89 -6.85 1.82
N THR A 5 5.43 -7.20 0.62
CA THR A 5 6.22 -7.02 -0.62
C THR A 5 6.28 -5.55 -1.05
N ILE A 6 5.18 -4.80 -0.92
CA ILE A 6 5.09 -3.39 -1.34
C ILE A 6 5.98 -2.47 -0.49
N PRO A 7 5.93 -2.51 0.87
CA PRO A 7 6.82 -1.70 1.68
C PRO A 7 8.26 -2.23 1.70
N SER A 8 8.51 -3.53 1.47
CA SER A 8 9.89 -4.04 1.35
C SER A 8 10.56 -3.57 0.05
N PHE A 9 9.82 -3.44 -1.05
CA PHE A 9 10.36 -2.91 -2.31
C PHE A 9 10.57 -1.39 -2.23
N HIS A 10 9.63 -0.65 -1.62
CA HIS A 10 9.84 0.78 -1.35
C HIS A 10 10.98 1.00 -0.35
N GLY A 11 11.10 0.20 0.70
CA GLY A 11 12.17 0.29 1.69
C GLY A 11 13.56 -0.12 1.17
N TYR A 12 13.65 -1.06 0.23
CA TYR A 12 14.93 -1.52 -0.35
C TYR A 12 15.54 -0.52 -1.34
N TYR A 13 14.72 0.26 -2.06
CA TYR A 13 15.20 1.31 -2.99
C TYR A 13 15.39 2.68 -2.33
N MET A 14 15.12 2.81 -1.03
CA MET A 14 15.35 4.04 -0.29
C MET A 14 16.79 4.17 0.16
N LYS A 15 17.50 5.12 -0.46
CA LYS A 15 18.89 5.48 -0.14
C LYS A 15 19.02 6.44 1.05
N GLY A 16 18.21 6.25 2.10
CA GLY A 16 18.07 7.20 3.20
C GLY A 16 18.14 6.54 4.59
N GLY A 17 18.69 7.25 5.58
CA GLY A 17 18.81 6.77 6.96
C GLY A 17 17.47 6.50 7.66
N ALA A 18 17.51 6.11 8.95
CA ALA A 18 16.34 5.68 9.73
C ALA A 18 15.13 6.65 9.74
N LEU A 19 15.37 7.96 9.54
CA LEU A 19 14.31 8.96 9.50
C LEU A 19 13.52 8.93 8.18
N GLU A 20 14.18 8.72 7.05
CA GLU A 20 13.53 8.68 5.74
C GLU A 20 12.79 7.35 5.56
N VAL A 21 13.36 6.24 6.03
CA VAL A 21 12.69 4.93 6.00
C VAL A 21 11.38 4.93 6.80
N GLY A 22 11.34 5.63 7.94
CA GLY A 22 10.12 5.81 8.72
C GLY A 22 9.06 6.64 7.98
N LYS A 23 9.48 7.69 7.26
CA LYS A 23 8.59 8.57 6.49
C LYS A 23 7.99 7.87 5.26
N ALA A 24 8.71 6.96 4.63
CA ALA A 24 8.14 6.18 3.53
C ALA A 24 7.26 5.02 4.00
N SER A 25 7.50 4.46 5.19
CA SER A 25 6.62 3.45 5.77
C SER A 25 5.19 3.98 5.91
N THR A 26 5.02 5.24 6.34
CA THR A 26 3.70 5.88 6.44
C THR A 26 3.07 6.17 5.08
N VAL A 27 3.85 6.64 4.10
CA VAL A 27 3.36 6.87 2.72
C VAL A 27 2.94 5.56 2.05
N ALA A 28 3.72 4.49 2.21
CA ALA A 28 3.40 3.17 1.69
C ALA A 28 2.12 2.60 2.33
N PHE A 29 1.92 2.83 3.63
CA PHE A 29 0.72 2.42 4.33
C PHE A 29 -0.54 3.16 3.84
N VAL A 30 -0.45 4.46 3.61
CA VAL A 30 -1.55 5.28 3.07
C VAL A 30 -1.92 4.79 1.67
N TRP A 31 -0.94 4.63 0.77
CA TRP A 31 -1.20 4.11 -0.58
C TRP A 31 -1.81 2.72 -0.56
N THR A 32 -1.33 1.82 0.30
CA THR A 32 -1.88 0.47 0.43
C THR A 32 -3.34 0.50 0.90
N SER A 33 -3.67 1.37 1.86
CA SER A 33 -5.04 1.53 2.37
C SER A 33 -5.99 2.05 1.29
N VAL A 34 -5.57 3.05 0.51
CA VAL A 34 -6.36 3.59 -0.61
C VAL A 34 -6.60 2.52 -1.67
N THR A 35 -5.59 1.73 -2.04
CA THR A 35 -5.73 0.64 -3.01
C THR A 35 -6.70 -0.44 -2.53
N ILE A 36 -6.66 -0.81 -1.24
CA ILE A 36 -7.59 -1.79 -0.66
C ILE A 36 -9.04 -1.30 -0.76
N ILE A 37 -9.29 -0.03 -0.44
CA ILE A 37 -10.65 0.55 -0.51
C ILE A 37 -11.15 0.59 -1.95
N LEU A 38 -10.30 1.00 -2.90
CA LEU A 38 -10.65 1.00 -4.33
C LEU A 38 -10.99 -0.39 -4.85
N ILE A 39 -10.16 -1.39 -4.53
CA ILE A 39 -10.40 -2.79 -4.89
C ILE A 39 -11.69 -3.30 -4.25
N ASN A 40 -11.95 -2.97 -2.99
CA ASN A 40 -13.17 -3.37 -2.29
C ASN A 40 -14.41 -2.75 -2.93
N TYR A 41 -14.36 -1.48 -3.33
CA TYR A 41 -15.45 -0.80 -4.03
C TYR A 41 -15.75 -1.45 -5.38
N ILE A 42 -14.71 -1.73 -6.18
CA ILE A 42 -14.84 -2.36 -7.50
C ILE A 42 -15.34 -3.81 -7.36
N LEU A 43 -14.81 -4.58 -6.43
CA LEU A 43 -15.26 -5.95 -6.15
C LEU A 43 -16.71 -5.97 -5.69
N THR A 44 -17.10 -5.06 -4.80
CA THR A 44 -18.49 -4.97 -4.33
C THR A 44 -19.42 -4.55 -5.46
N GLN A 45 -19.03 -3.58 -6.29
CA GLN A 45 -19.79 -3.19 -7.48
C GLN A 45 -19.92 -4.36 -8.47
N LEU A 46 -18.89 -5.18 -8.69
CA LEU A 46 -18.97 -6.35 -9.59
C LEU A 46 -19.79 -7.51 -9.00
N LEU A 47 -19.63 -7.79 -7.71
CA LEU A 47 -20.29 -8.92 -7.04
C LEU A 47 -21.75 -8.62 -6.71
N LEU A 48 -22.07 -7.36 -6.40
CA LEU A 48 -23.40 -6.85 -6.08
C LEU A 48 -24.02 -6.09 -7.27
N SER A 49 -23.44 -6.17 -8.47
CA SER A 49 -24.13 -5.82 -9.73
C SER A 49 -25.06 -6.97 -10.14
N LYS A 50 -26.02 -7.23 -9.26
CA LYS A 50 -27.34 -7.77 -9.54
C LYS A 50 -28.34 -6.98 -8.71
#